data_AF-A0ABD0RXJ2-F1
#
_entry.id   AF-A0ABD0RXJ2-F1
#
_cell.length_a   1.000
_cell.length_b   1.000
_cell.length_c   1.000
_cell.angle_alpha   90.00
_cell.angle_beta   90.00
_cell.angle_gamma   90.00
#
_symmetry.space_group_name_H-M   'P 1'
#
loop_
_entity.id
_entity.type
_entity.pdbx_description
1 polymer ?
#
loop_
_entity_poly.entity_id
_entity_poly.type
_entity_poly.pdbx_seq_one_letter_code
_entity_poly.pdbx_strand_id
1 'polypeptide(L)'
;KVFVEAQDYSGASLNVKISVRNPKDNNREVTSASVSLTPDKNYQDLIEIEVPGNAFSFEKGVEQYVILQAQFPQKLLEKKVMVIFQSGHIVLQTDKTIYTPDST
;
A
#
# COMPACT_ATOMS: atom_id res chain seq x y z
N LYS A 1 3.39 -0.58 5.06
CA LYS A 1 2.81 -0.49 6.43
C LYS A 1 2.18 0.88 6.62
N VAL A 2 1.09 0.96 7.39
CA VAL A 2 0.33 2.18 7.69
C VAL A 2 0.22 2.29 9.20
N PHE A 3 0.64 3.42 9.77
CA PHE A 3 0.45 3.73 11.18
C PHE A 3 -0.89 4.42 11.37
N VAL A 4 -1.65 4.00 12.38
CA VAL A 4 -2.97 4.55 12.69
C VAL A 4 -3.06 4.78 14.19
N GLU A 5 -3.51 5.97 14.59
CA GLU A 5 -3.66 6.34 16.01
C GLU A 5 -4.91 7.19 16.25
N ALA A 6 -5.36 7.20 17.51
CA ALA A 6 -6.31 8.16 18.04
C ALA A 6 -5.72 8.86 19.27
N GLN A 7 -5.43 10.16 19.14
CA GLN A 7 -4.87 10.97 20.22
C GLN A 7 -6.00 11.53 21.11
N ASP A 8 -5.69 11.74 22.39
CA ASP A 8 -6.60 12.30 23.40
C ASP A 8 -7.95 11.54 23.53
N TYR A 9 -7.95 10.26 23.17
CA TYR A 9 -9.13 9.40 23.23
C TYR A 9 -9.11 8.49 24.47
N SER A 10 -10.25 8.41 25.17
CA SER A 10 -10.40 7.64 26.42
C SER A 10 -11.65 6.76 26.46
N GLY A 11 -12.22 6.44 25.29
CA GLY A 11 -13.46 5.67 25.16
C GLY A 11 -13.26 4.16 24.99
N ALA A 12 -14.25 3.49 24.39
CA ALA A 12 -14.17 2.07 24.06
C ALA A 12 -13.22 1.81 22.89
N SER A 13 -12.81 0.56 22.67
CA SER A 13 -11.95 0.21 21.54
C SER A 13 -12.51 0.68 20.20
N LEU A 14 -11.67 1.25 19.34
CA LEU A 14 -12.04 1.76 18.03
C LEU A 14 -11.69 0.73 16.96
N ASN A 15 -12.71 0.22 16.27
CA ASN A 15 -12.49 -0.60 15.08
C ASN A 15 -12.30 0.31 13.88
N VAL A 16 -11.11 0.26 13.29
CA VAL A 16 -10.74 1.07 12.13
C VAL A 16 -10.57 0.15 10.92
N LYS A 17 -11.28 0.46 9.83
CA LYS A 17 -11.05 -0.19 8.53
C LYS A 17 -10.11 0.68 7.70
N ILE A 18 -8.98 0.11 7.31
CA ILE A 18 -8.05 0.73 6.38
C ILE A 18 -8.33 0.15 4.99
N SER A 19 -8.54 0.99 3.99
CA SER A 19 -8.76 0.55 2.61
C SER A 19 -7.94 1.34 1.62
N VAL A 20 -7.45 0.66 0.58
CA VAL A 20 -6.84 1.30 -0.58
C VAL A 20 -7.88 1.35 -1.69
N ARG A 21 -8.11 2.52 -2.27
CA ARG A 21 -9.09 2.73 -3.34
C ARG A 21 -8.44 3.25 -4.62
N ASN A 22 -8.93 2.79 -5.76
CA ASN A 22 -8.46 3.21 -7.08
C ASN A 22 -9.34 4.36 -7.61
N PRO A 23 -8.81 5.60 -7.72
CA PRO A 23 -9.59 6.74 -8.19
C PRO A 23 -9.94 6.71 -9.68
N LYS A 24 -9.18 5.97 -10.51
CA LYS A 24 -9.49 5.80 -11.94
C LYS A 24 -10.64 4.82 -12.19
N ASP A 25 -10.98 4.00 -11.21
CA ASP A 25 -11.98 2.93 -11.28
C ASP A 25 -13.14 3.21 -10.31
N ASN A 26 -13.76 4.39 -10.44
CA ASN A 26 -14.89 4.83 -9.61
C ASN A 26 -14.68 4.66 -8.10
N ASN A 27 -13.47 4.94 -7.61
CA ASN A 27 -13.07 4.73 -6.21
C ASN A 27 -13.26 3.29 -5.71
N ARG A 28 -13.13 2.27 -6.58
CA ARG A 28 -13.22 0.86 -6.20
C ARG A 28 -12.22 0.52 -5.11
N GLU A 29 -12.68 -0.22 -4.10
CA GLU A 29 -11.80 -0.81 -3.08
C GLU A 29 -10.93 -1.90 -3.70
N VAL A 30 -9.61 -1.72 -3.57
CA VAL A 30 -8.58 -2.61 -4.10
C VAL A 30 -8.21 -3.68 -3.07
N THR A 31 -8.01 -3.26 -1.83
CA THR A 31 -7.65 -4.10 -0.69
C THR A 31 -8.06 -3.40 0.59
N SER A 32 -8.21 -4.15 1.69
CA SER A 32 -8.44 -3.59 3.00
C SER A 32 -7.89 -4.46 4.12
N ALA A 33 -7.68 -3.82 5.27
CA ALA A 33 -7.32 -4.44 6.53
C ALA A 33 -8.12 -3.76 7.66
N SER A 34 -8.28 -4.45 8.79
CA SER A 34 -8.95 -3.90 9.97
C SER A 34 -8.06 -4.01 11.19
N VAL A 35 -8.16 -3.02 12.06
CA VAL A 35 -7.44 -3.00 13.34
C VAL A 35 -8.36 -2.49 14.43
N SER A 36 -8.19 -3.03 15.64
CA SER A 36 -8.84 -2.54 16.85
C SER A 36 -7.83 -1.74 17.65
N LEU A 37 -8.05 -0.43 17.75
CA LEU A 37 -7.26 0.45 18.60
C LEU A 37 -7.82 0.34 20.03
N THR A 38 -7.02 -0.23 20.92
CA THR A 38 -7.44 -0.56 22.28
C THR A 38 -6.69 0.25 23.33
N PRO A 39 -7.23 0.40 24.56
CA PRO A 39 -6.57 1.15 25.62
C PRO A 39 -5.20 0.57 26.00
N ASP A 40 -5.04 -0.75 25.99
CA ASP A 40 -3.78 -1.45 26.30
C ASP A 40 -2.67 -1.19 25.26
N LYS A 41 -3.04 -0.76 24.05
CA LYS A 41 -2.12 -0.36 22.98
C LYS A 41 -2.04 1.16 22.81
N ASN A 42 -2.51 1.95 23.78
CA ASN A 42 -2.58 3.42 23.70
C ASN A 42 -3.31 3.93 22.44
N TYR A 43 -4.31 3.18 21.96
CA TYR A 43 -5.08 3.49 20.75
C TYR A 43 -4.23 3.73 19.49
N GLN A 44 -3.13 2.99 19.33
CA GLN A 44 -2.28 3.05 18.15
C GLN A 44 -1.91 1.64 17.66
N ASP A 45 -1.70 1.50 16.35
CA ASP A 45 -1.16 0.27 15.76
C ASP A 45 -0.47 0.54 14.40
N LEU A 46 0.35 -0.41 13.97
CA LEU A 46 1.05 -0.40 12.68
C LEU A 46 0.61 -1.61 11.85
N ILE A 47 -0.22 -1.37 10.84
CA ILE A 47 -0.82 -2.43 10.02
C ILE A 47 -0.09 -2.60 8.68
N GLU A 48 0.02 -3.84 8.23
CA GLU A 48 0.48 -4.15 6.88
C GLU A 48 -0.70 -4.15 5.90
N ILE A 49 -0.49 -3.55 4.73
CA ILE A 49 -1.47 -3.53 3.66
C ILE A 49 -0.73 -3.69 2.34
N GLU A 50 -1.14 -4.67 1.55
CA GLU A 50 -0.52 -5.02 0.30
C GLU A 50 -1.48 -4.71 -0.85
N VAL A 51 -1.00 -3.92 -1.80
CA VAL A 51 -1.75 -3.60 -3.01
C VAL A 51 -1.48 -4.70 -4.04
N PRO A 52 -2.50 -5.42 -4.53
CA PRO A 52 -2.32 -6.43 -5.56
C PRO A 52 -1.70 -5.84 -6.83
N GLY A 53 -0.68 -6.50 -7.38
CA GLY A 53 0.03 -5.99 -8.57
C GLY A 53 -0.83 -5.85 -9.83
N ASN A 54 -1.96 -6.55 -9.90
CA ASN A 54 -2.93 -6.45 -10.99
C ASN A 54 -4.01 -5.37 -10.77
N ALA A 55 -3.98 -4.62 -9.67
CA ALA A 55 -4.94 -3.55 -9.40
C ALA A 55 -4.71 -2.30 -10.27
N PHE A 56 -3.51 -2.18 -10.83
CA PHE A 56 -3.08 -1.08 -11.69
C PHE A 56 -2.34 -1.64 -12.91
N SER A 57 -2.40 -0.91 -14.02
CA SER A 57 -1.63 -1.22 -15.23
C SER A 57 -0.57 -0.16 -15.42
N PHE A 58 0.68 -0.56 -15.67
CA PHE A 58 1.76 0.38 -15.91
C PHE A 58 1.49 1.19 -17.19
N GLU A 59 1.61 2.50 -17.08
CA GLU A 59 1.49 3.45 -18.18
C GLU A 59 2.76 4.31 -18.22
N LYS A 60 3.50 4.28 -19.33
CA LYS A 60 4.78 4.97 -19.46
C LYS A 60 4.60 6.48 -19.29
N GLY A 61 5.32 7.07 -18.34
CA GLY A 61 5.31 8.52 -18.08
C GLY A 61 4.06 9.01 -17.35
N VAL A 62 3.23 8.11 -16.80
CA VAL A 62 2.02 8.48 -16.06
C VAL A 62 2.19 8.15 -14.59
N GLU A 63 2.10 9.18 -13.74
CA GLU A 63 2.01 8.98 -12.30
C GLU A 63 0.65 8.42 -11.92
N GLN A 64 0.65 7.38 -11.08
CA GLN A 64 -0.57 6.73 -10.62
C GLN A 64 -0.68 6.88 -9.10
N TYR A 65 -1.93 6.97 -8.64
CA TYR A 65 -2.24 7.27 -7.26
C TYR A 65 -3.34 6.36 -6.75
N VAL A 66 -3.27 6.09 -5.46
CA VAL A 66 -4.35 5.48 -4.67
C VAL A 66 -4.87 6.44 -3.64
N ILE A 67 -6.12 6.22 -3.21
CA ILE A 67 -6.66 6.86 -2.02
C ILE A 67 -6.58 5.85 -0.88
N LEU A 68 -5.70 6.13 0.09
CA LEU A 68 -5.67 5.42 1.35
C LEU A 68 -6.73 6.02 2.26
N GLN A 69 -7.62 5.18 2.79
CA GLN A 69 -8.68 5.59 3.69
C GLN A 69 -8.56 4.85 5.02
N ALA A 70 -8.83 5.55 6.11
CA ALA A 70 -9.03 4.97 7.43
C ALA A 70 -10.42 5.37 7.93
N GLN A 71 -11.34 4.41 7.94
CA GLN A 71 -12.70 4.58 8.45
C GLN A 71 -12.71 4.23 9.94
N PHE A 72 -12.72 5.26 10.78
CA PHE A 72 -13.03 5.18 12.20
C PHE A 72 -14.56 5.17 12.39
N PRO A 73 -15.07 4.76 13.56
CA PRO A 73 -16.51 4.78 13.83
C PRO A 73 -17.17 6.15 13.63
N GLN A 74 -16.43 7.25 13.89
CA GLN A 74 -16.97 8.62 13.86
C GLN A 74 -16.40 9.47 12.72
N LYS A 75 -15.34 9.01 12.04
CA LYS A 75 -14.59 9.84 11.09
C LYS A 75 -13.98 9.01 9.98
N LEU A 76 -13.99 9.56 8.78
CA LEU A 76 -13.20 9.05 7.66
C LEU A 76 -11.97 9.95 7.48
N LEU A 77 -10.80 9.35 7.42
CA LEU A 77 -9.57 10.01 6.99
C LEU A 77 -9.19 9.51 5.61
N GLU A 78 -8.72 10.41 4.75
CA GLU A 78 -8.28 10.08 3.40
C GLU A 78 -6.90 10.68 3.12
N LYS A 79 -6.09 9.95 2.36
CA LYS A 79 -4.79 10.43 1.87
C LYS A 79 -4.54 9.92 0.46
N LYS A 80 -4.22 10.83 -0.46
CA LYS A 80 -3.72 10.48 -1.80
C LYS A 80 -2.25 10.08 -1.70
N VAL A 81 -1.90 8.90 -2.22
CA VAL A 81 -0.56 8.32 -2.16
C VAL A 81 -0.15 7.86 -3.57
N MET A 82 1.06 8.19 -3.99
CA MET A 82 1.60 7.73 -5.29
C MET A 82 2.01 6.26 -5.21
N VAL A 83 1.73 5.50 -6.26
CA VAL A 83 2.19 4.10 -6.40
C VAL A 83 3.28 4.00 -7.45
N ILE A 84 4.23 3.10 -7.20
CA ILE A 84 5.31 2.75 -8.10
C ILE A 84 5.22 1.26 -8.43
N PHE A 85 5.56 0.91 -9.67
CA PHE A 85 5.55 -0.48 -10.13
C PHE A 85 6.96 -1.05 -9.99
N GLN A 86 7.18 -1.86 -8.96
CA GLN A 86 8.47 -2.51 -8.69
C GLN A 86 8.23 -4.01 -8.46
N SER A 87 8.62 -4.83 -9.44
CA SER A 87 8.45 -6.31 -9.40
C SER A 87 9.72 -7.05 -8.96
N GLY A 88 10.73 -6.35 -8.46
CA GLY A 88 12.02 -6.89 -8.05
C GLY A 88 13.18 -6.36 -8.88
N HIS A 89 14.24 -7.15 -8.99
CA HIS A 89 15.46 -6.80 -9.71
C HIS A 89 15.79 -7.89 -10.72
N ILE A 90 16.23 -7.50 -11.91
CA ILE A 90 16.76 -8.42 -12.91
C ILE A 90 18.29 -8.37 -12.82
N VAL A 91 18.92 -9.52 -12.64
CA VAL A 91 20.37 -9.68 -12.63
C VAL A 91 20.75 -10.56 -13.80
N LEU A 92 21.66 -10.07 -14.66
CA LEU A 92 22.17 -10.81 -15.80
C LEU A 92 23.59 -11.27 -15.48
N GLN A 93 23.82 -12.57 -15.54
CA GLN A 93 25.15 -13.16 -15.41
C GLN A 93 25.44 -13.95 -16.69
N THR A 94 26.51 -13.56 -17.37
CA THR A 94 27.06 -14.30 -18.51
C THR A 94 28.13 -15.27 -18.02
N ASP A 95 28.44 -16.30 -18.80
CA ASP A 95 29.55 -17.22 -18.52
C ASP A 95 30.91 -16.51 -18.66
N LYS A 96 31.01 -15.52 -19.56
CA LYS A 96 32.21 -14.69 -19.78
C LYS A 96 31.86 -13.22 -19.99
N THR A 97 32.81 -12.34 -19.68
CA THR A 97 32.67 -10.89 -19.92
C THR A 97 33.00 -10.48 -21.37
N ILE A 98 33.70 -11.33 -22.12
CA ILE A 98 34.09 -11.10 -23.52
C ILE A 98 34.06 -12.42 -24.31
N TYR A 99 33.60 -12.36 -25.55
CA TYR A 99 33.57 -13.48 -26.49
C TYR A 99 34.41 -13.14 -27.71
N THR A 100 35.14 -14.13 -28.26
CA THR A 100 35.65 -14.04 -29.64
C THR A 100 34.57 -14.55 -30.60
N PRO A 101 34.51 -14.05 -31.86
CA PRO A 101 33.43 -14.40 -32.79
C PRO A 101 33.18 -15.90 -33.01
N ASP A 102 34.20 -16.74 -32.82
CA ASP A 102 34.10 -18.21 -32.98
C ASP A 102 33.75 -18.95 -31.67
N SER A 103 33.50 -18.23 -30.57
CA SER A 103 33.07 -18.83 -29.30
C SER A 103 31.56 -19.07 -29.35
N THR A 104 31.12 -20.30 -29.11
CA THR A 104 29.73 -20.60 -28.75
C THR A 104 29.58 -20.66 -27.23
#